data_AF-J3P932-F1
#
_entry.id   AF-J3P932-F1
#
_cell.length_a   1.000
_cell.length_b   1.000
_cell.length_c   1.000
_cell.angle_alpha   90.00
_cell.angle_beta   90.00
_cell.angle_gamma   90.00
#
_symmetry.space_group_name_H-M   'P 1'
#
loop_
_entity.id
_entity.type
_entity.pdbx_description
1 polymer ?
#
loop_
_entity_poly.entity_id
_entity_poly.type
_entity_poly.pdbx_seq_one_letter_code
_entity_poly.pdbx_strand_id
1 'polypeptide(L)'
;MDTKDTDKDTHHPHQPPAMSSTADGPDAALRHVSEAQPFPRDTGPSVRYVAEGMANMVFSFPGGGVRDLLLRVPKRATGSYSDIHGHWCRYIYPLFRPADLVPQYLVALDDGGAGGADSNGDLVRSAVRTELDRVEGEGGRPLKFRGSKLKEDIREVMLIRDMRPRDDAEKLIEFKPKWLAQSPTAPAGARRCRNCAREALRSRKKDEFVGSILCPLRLLDRGSPESLRIVCDDLTAAAGADAGVFAEGSRGLESLREWLLTNELLPRLRDAQLANDTVGVLEPEDTFGLGRAMTLRDCTCYVRLTPGGGGGGGVEARLGDLDLKDQETKLEYWKNMELELIDGGWYMGAEVPRVKTNCLLEA
;
A
#
# COMPACT_ATOMS: atom_id res chain seq x y z
N MET A 1 55.43 -27.71 40.94
CA MET A 1 55.55 -28.79 39.96
C MET A 1 54.12 -29.19 39.62
N ASP A 2 53.48 -28.36 38.79
CA ASP A 2 53.39 -28.59 37.33
C ASP A 2 52.51 -29.82 37.09
N THR A 3 51.32 -29.73 36.50
CA THR A 3 50.98 -29.04 35.26
C THR A 3 49.51 -28.63 35.21
N LYS A 4 49.25 -27.51 34.53
CA LYS A 4 47.94 -27.04 34.08
C LYS A 4 47.45 -27.93 32.93
N ASP A 5 46.18 -28.32 32.95
CA ASP A 5 45.41 -28.62 31.74
C ASP A 5 44.15 -27.76 31.76
N THR A 6 44.06 -26.87 30.77
CA THR A 6 42.92 -26.00 30.49
C THR A 6 42.20 -26.58 29.28
N ASP A 7 41.03 -27.18 29.51
CA ASP A 7 40.11 -27.53 28.45
C ASP A 7 39.50 -26.24 27.86
N LYS A 8 39.78 -25.99 26.58
CA LYS A 8 39.14 -24.94 25.79
C LYS A 8 38.00 -25.58 25.00
N ASP A 9 36.80 -25.42 25.52
CA ASP A 9 35.56 -25.63 24.77
C ASP A 9 35.45 -24.58 23.65
N THR A 10 35.84 -24.96 22.43
CA THR A 10 35.50 -24.20 21.22
C THR A 10 34.07 -24.52 20.81
N HIS A 11 33.12 -23.68 21.27
CA HIS A 11 31.78 -23.62 20.72
C HIS A 11 31.84 -23.14 19.25
N HIS A 12 31.69 -24.07 18.31
CA HIS A 12 31.33 -23.73 16.93
C HIS A 12 29.85 -23.33 16.87
N PRO A 13 29.49 -22.18 16.29
CA PRO A 13 28.09 -21.83 16.10
C PRO A 13 27.48 -22.76 15.04
N HIS A 14 26.46 -23.51 15.46
CA HIS A 14 25.60 -24.28 14.59
C HIS A 14 25.00 -23.37 13.51
N GLN A 15 25.45 -23.54 12.26
CA GLN A 15 24.75 -23.02 11.09
C GLN A 15 23.38 -23.70 10.99
N PRO A 16 22.28 -22.95 10.86
CA PRO A 16 20.99 -23.54 10.55
C PRO A 16 21.02 -24.18 9.15
N PRO A 17 20.28 -25.28 8.93
CA PRO A 17 20.30 -25.99 7.65
C PRO A 17 19.75 -25.09 6.54
N ALA A 18 20.47 -25.08 5.42
CA ALA A 18 20.04 -24.42 4.19
C ALA A 18 18.70 -25.03 3.74
N MET A 19 17.62 -24.25 3.87
CA MET A 19 16.36 -24.57 3.22
C MET A 19 16.55 -24.41 1.72
N SER A 20 16.51 -25.54 1.02
CA SER A 20 16.45 -25.67 -0.43
C SER A 20 15.27 -24.85 -0.98
N SER A 21 15.55 -23.67 -1.52
CA SER A 21 14.57 -22.83 -2.21
C SER A 21 14.37 -23.36 -3.63
N THR A 22 13.31 -24.10 -3.88
CA THR A 22 12.80 -24.29 -5.25
C THR A 22 11.92 -23.09 -5.57
N ALA A 23 12.52 -22.03 -6.07
CA ALA A 23 11.85 -20.83 -6.57
C ALA A 23 12.29 -20.56 -8.01
N ASP A 24 11.92 -21.43 -8.94
CA ASP A 24 12.08 -21.21 -10.38
C ASP A 24 10.83 -20.49 -10.93
N GLY A 25 10.57 -19.30 -10.42
CA GLY A 25 9.62 -18.33 -11.00
C GLY A 25 10.37 -17.11 -11.53
N PRO A 26 9.85 -16.37 -12.51
CA PRO A 26 10.52 -15.19 -13.09
C PRO A 26 10.81 -14.09 -12.06
N ASP A 27 10.10 -14.08 -10.92
CA ASP A 27 10.37 -13.21 -9.78
C ASP A 27 11.71 -13.49 -9.06
N ALA A 28 12.28 -14.70 -9.18
CA ALA A 28 13.51 -15.07 -8.50
C ALA A 28 14.76 -14.31 -8.99
N ALA A 29 14.67 -13.69 -10.17
CA ALA A 29 15.74 -12.87 -10.74
C ALA A 29 15.69 -11.40 -10.29
N LEU A 30 14.50 -10.89 -9.93
CA LEU A 30 14.31 -9.48 -9.57
C LEU A 30 14.66 -9.24 -8.09
N ARG A 31 15.40 -8.16 -7.84
CA ARG A 31 15.89 -7.81 -6.51
C ARG A 31 15.34 -6.46 -6.07
N HIS A 32 15.16 -6.27 -4.76
CA HIS A 32 14.82 -4.98 -4.18
C HIS A 32 16.08 -4.12 -4.01
N VAL A 33 16.54 -3.54 -5.11
CA VAL A 33 17.73 -2.67 -5.17
C VAL A 33 17.37 -1.33 -5.82
N SER A 34 18.12 -0.28 -5.50
CA SER A 34 17.87 1.07 -6.01
C SER A 34 18.07 1.19 -7.51
N GLU A 35 18.98 0.39 -8.07
CA GLU A 35 19.36 0.46 -9.46
C GLU A 35 18.33 -0.23 -10.36
N ALA A 36 18.08 0.36 -11.53
CA ALA A 36 17.22 -0.24 -12.53
C ALA A 36 17.82 -1.56 -13.02
N GLN A 37 16.99 -2.60 -13.04
CA GLN A 37 17.33 -3.93 -13.53
C GLN A 37 16.91 -4.09 -15.00
N PRO A 38 17.49 -5.04 -15.75
CA PRO A 38 17.02 -5.36 -17.09
C PRO A 38 15.53 -5.75 -17.09
N PHE A 39 14.79 -5.29 -18.10
CA PHE A 39 13.40 -5.70 -18.27
C PHE A 39 13.30 -7.22 -18.52
N PRO A 40 12.38 -7.96 -17.88
CA PRO A 40 12.23 -9.40 -18.08
C PRO A 40 11.92 -9.75 -19.53
N ARG A 41 12.46 -10.85 -20.07
CA ARG A 41 12.29 -11.23 -21.49
C ARG A 41 10.96 -11.92 -21.82
N ASP A 42 10.31 -12.53 -20.82
CA ASP A 42 9.12 -13.38 -21.01
C ASP A 42 7.80 -12.64 -20.73
N THR A 43 7.72 -11.33 -20.95
CA THR A 43 6.50 -10.55 -20.67
C THR A 43 5.39 -10.74 -21.69
N GLY A 44 5.70 -11.31 -22.85
CA GLY A 44 4.83 -11.33 -24.01
C GLY A 44 4.70 -9.94 -24.66
N PRO A 45 4.08 -9.85 -25.85
CA PRO A 45 4.08 -8.64 -26.67
C PRO A 45 2.95 -7.66 -26.32
N SER A 46 2.10 -7.98 -25.36
CA SER A 46 0.87 -7.23 -25.08
C SER A 46 0.71 -6.90 -23.62
N VAL A 47 0.02 -5.78 -23.38
CA VAL A 47 -0.39 -5.34 -22.06
C VAL A 47 -1.90 -5.07 -22.07
N ARG A 48 -2.53 -5.12 -20.90
CA ARG A 48 -3.94 -4.76 -20.73
C ARG A 48 -4.06 -3.70 -19.65
N TYR A 49 -4.83 -2.65 -19.90
CA TYR A 49 -5.09 -1.60 -18.91
C TYR A 49 -5.81 -2.19 -17.70
N VAL A 50 -5.32 -1.87 -16.50
CA VAL A 50 -5.89 -2.33 -15.23
C VAL A 50 -6.53 -1.16 -14.48
N ALA A 51 -5.73 -0.13 -14.21
CA ALA A 51 -6.17 1.01 -13.40
C ALA A 51 -5.26 2.21 -13.62
N GLU A 52 -5.67 3.37 -13.11
CA GLU A 52 -4.82 4.55 -13.06
C GLU A 52 -5.09 5.41 -11.82
N GLY A 53 -4.04 6.08 -11.34
CA GLY A 53 -4.09 7.08 -10.28
C GLY A 53 -3.69 8.46 -10.79
N MET A 54 -3.45 9.41 -9.88
CA MET A 54 -3.02 10.76 -10.28
C MET A 54 -1.66 10.78 -10.99
N ALA A 55 -0.75 9.88 -10.61
CA ALA A 55 0.62 9.86 -11.10
C ALA A 55 0.94 8.66 -12.01
N ASN A 56 0.19 7.56 -11.95
CA ASN A 56 0.62 6.33 -12.63
C ASN A 56 -0.54 5.66 -13.35
N MET A 57 -0.21 4.92 -14.40
CA MET A 57 -1.10 3.99 -15.08
C MET A 57 -0.57 2.58 -14.84
N VAL A 58 -1.47 1.61 -14.68
CA VAL A 58 -1.13 0.22 -14.35
C VAL A 58 -1.70 -0.69 -15.41
N PHE A 59 -0.87 -1.62 -15.87
CA PHE A 59 -1.19 -2.60 -16.90
C PHE A 59 -0.82 -4.01 -16.43
N SER A 60 -1.50 -5.03 -16.95
CA SER A 60 -1.16 -6.44 -16.73
C SER A 60 -0.60 -7.09 -18.00
N PHE A 61 0.05 -8.24 -17.86
CA PHE A 61 0.58 -9.05 -18.97
C PHE A 61 -0.32 -10.27 -19.25
N PRO A 62 -1.32 -10.18 -20.15
CA PRO A 62 -2.30 -11.26 -20.35
C PRO A 62 -1.73 -12.56 -20.95
N GLY A 63 -0.54 -12.52 -21.56
CA GLY A 63 0.05 -13.66 -22.27
C GLY A 63 1.49 -14.03 -21.90
N GLY A 64 2.09 -13.38 -20.89
CA GLY A 64 3.50 -13.58 -20.52
C GLY A 64 3.72 -14.63 -19.41
N GLY A 65 5.00 -14.86 -19.08
CA GLY A 65 5.46 -15.61 -17.91
C GLY A 65 5.42 -14.82 -16.60
N VAL A 66 5.33 -13.48 -16.65
CA VAL A 66 5.25 -12.59 -15.47
C VAL A 66 3.82 -12.25 -15.04
N ARG A 67 2.91 -13.24 -15.05
CA ARG A 67 1.47 -13.02 -14.83
C ARG A 67 1.11 -12.52 -13.43
N ASP A 68 2.01 -12.72 -12.48
CA ASP A 68 1.93 -12.25 -11.10
C ASP A 68 2.48 -10.84 -10.90
N LEU A 69 2.89 -10.16 -11.98
CA LEU A 69 3.35 -8.78 -11.98
C LEU A 69 2.44 -7.88 -12.81
N LEU A 70 2.36 -6.62 -12.38
CA LEU A 70 1.75 -5.51 -13.08
C LEU A 70 2.84 -4.52 -13.49
N LEU A 71 2.66 -3.94 -14.67
CA LEU A 71 3.47 -2.85 -15.18
C LEU A 71 2.90 -1.52 -14.72
N ARG A 72 3.64 -0.81 -13.87
CA ARG A 72 3.34 0.54 -13.41
C ARG A 72 4.15 1.54 -14.24
N VAL A 73 3.44 2.41 -14.96
CA VAL A 73 4.00 3.36 -15.94
C VAL A 73 3.76 4.80 -15.50
N PRO A 74 4.76 5.70 -15.60
CA PRO A 74 4.62 7.08 -15.14
C PRO A 74 3.75 7.92 -16.09
N LYS A 75 2.82 8.68 -15.51
CA LYS A 75 2.18 9.81 -16.20
C LYS A 75 3.18 10.96 -16.37
N ARG A 76 2.84 11.92 -17.24
CA ARG A 76 3.67 13.11 -17.52
C ARG A 76 4.04 13.90 -16.25
N ALA A 77 3.14 13.97 -15.27
CA ALA A 77 3.35 14.72 -14.03
C ALA A 77 4.22 13.99 -12.99
N THR A 78 4.69 12.78 -13.30
CA THR A 78 5.39 11.93 -12.33
C THR A 78 6.87 12.22 -12.32
N GLY A 79 7.41 12.28 -11.10
CA GLY A 79 8.84 12.41 -10.87
C GLY A 79 9.65 11.25 -11.43
N SER A 80 10.97 11.29 -11.20
CA SER A 80 11.88 10.22 -11.58
C SER A 80 11.53 8.92 -10.85
N TYR A 81 11.38 7.81 -11.59
CA TYR A 81 11.16 6.50 -10.98
C TYR A 81 12.41 5.98 -10.25
N SER A 82 13.60 6.28 -10.76
CA SER A 82 14.85 6.07 -10.03
C SER A 82 14.84 6.75 -8.65
N ASP A 83 14.44 8.01 -8.56
CA ASP A 83 14.39 8.73 -7.28
C ASP A 83 13.31 8.13 -6.36
N ILE A 84 12.09 7.91 -6.90
CA ILE A 84 10.98 7.33 -6.15
C ILE A 84 11.35 5.95 -5.60
N HIS A 85 11.95 5.08 -6.42
CA HIS A 85 12.36 3.74 -6.02
C HIS A 85 13.54 3.77 -5.05
N GLY A 86 14.54 4.61 -5.30
CA GLY A 86 15.68 4.81 -4.40
C GLY A 86 15.24 5.26 -3.02
N HIS A 87 14.28 6.18 -2.94
CA HIS A 87 13.68 6.59 -1.67
C HIS A 87 12.93 5.43 -0.99
N TRP A 88 12.16 4.64 -1.75
CA TRP A 88 11.47 3.49 -1.20
C TRP A 88 12.44 2.45 -0.63
N CYS A 89 13.48 2.06 -1.38
CA CYS A 89 14.51 1.11 -0.95
C CYS A 89 15.24 1.59 0.31
N ARG A 90 15.55 2.88 0.37
CA ARG A 90 16.34 3.46 1.47
C ARG A 90 15.53 3.72 2.74
N TYR A 91 14.28 4.18 2.60
CA TYR A 91 13.54 4.75 3.73
C TYR A 91 12.28 3.99 4.10
N ILE A 92 11.69 3.21 3.19
CA ILE A 92 10.45 2.47 3.42
C ILE A 92 10.72 0.98 3.61
N TYR A 93 11.43 0.37 2.65
CA TYR A 93 11.70 -1.07 2.65
C TYR A 93 12.28 -1.58 3.98
N PRO A 94 13.23 -0.89 4.65
CA PRO A 94 13.81 -1.35 5.91
C PRO A 94 12.85 -1.31 7.11
N LEU A 95 11.70 -0.64 7.01
CA LEU A 95 10.74 -0.53 8.10
C LEU A 95 9.86 -1.78 8.26
N PHE A 96 9.82 -2.65 7.23
CA PHE A 96 8.89 -3.76 7.13
C PHE A 96 9.60 -5.06 6.75
N ARG A 97 8.95 -6.20 6.98
CA ARG A 97 9.41 -7.46 6.40
C ARG A 97 9.13 -7.44 4.90
N PRO A 98 9.93 -8.11 4.06
CA PRO A 98 9.64 -8.19 2.63
C PRO A 98 8.23 -8.74 2.32
N ALA A 99 7.71 -9.64 3.16
CA ALA A 99 6.36 -10.20 3.03
C ALA A 99 5.24 -9.20 3.36
N ASP A 100 5.52 -8.15 4.12
CA ASP A 100 4.56 -7.11 4.53
C ASP A 100 4.32 -6.06 3.43
N LEU A 101 5.19 -6.02 2.40
CA LEU A 101 5.17 -5.04 1.33
C LEU A 101 4.74 -5.68 0.02
N VAL A 102 4.01 -4.93 -0.81
CA VAL A 102 3.83 -5.26 -2.22
C VAL A 102 5.21 -5.14 -2.88
N PRO A 103 5.78 -6.25 -3.39
CA PRO A 103 7.04 -6.19 -4.09
C PRO A 103 6.96 -5.21 -5.25
N GLN A 104 7.97 -4.36 -5.35
CA GLN A 104 8.17 -3.45 -6.46
C GLN A 104 9.63 -3.49 -6.90
N TYR A 105 9.84 -3.38 -8.21
CA TYR A 105 11.15 -3.49 -8.85
C TYR A 105 11.27 -2.42 -9.92
N LEU A 106 12.34 -1.63 -9.87
CA LEU A 106 12.69 -0.71 -10.94
C LEU A 106 13.34 -1.48 -12.09
N VAL A 107 12.82 -1.30 -13.30
CA VAL A 107 13.38 -1.92 -14.50
C VAL A 107 13.56 -0.89 -15.61
N ALA A 108 14.67 -1.02 -16.34
CA ALA A 108 14.98 -0.22 -17.52
C ALA A 108 14.36 -0.88 -18.75
N LEU A 109 13.66 -0.07 -19.55
CA LEU A 109 13.13 -0.46 -20.85
C LEU A 109 14.21 -0.41 -21.95
N ASP A 110 15.30 0.34 -21.74
CA ASP A 110 16.38 0.39 -22.72
C ASP A 110 17.36 -0.77 -22.46
N ASP A 111 17.54 -1.62 -23.46
CA ASP A 111 18.60 -2.61 -23.47
C ASP A 111 19.92 -1.84 -23.65
N GLY A 112 20.80 -1.84 -22.65
CA GLY A 112 22.11 -1.16 -22.71
C GLY A 112 23.10 -1.70 -23.77
N GLY A 113 22.62 -2.25 -24.89
CA GLY A 113 23.40 -2.81 -25.99
C GLY A 113 22.90 -2.31 -27.35
N ALA A 114 23.83 -1.89 -28.19
CA ALA A 114 23.65 -1.32 -29.52
C ALA A 114 22.56 -1.98 -30.41
N GLY A 115 21.55 -1.18 -30.79
CA GLY A 115 21.15 -1.07 -32.20
C GLY A 115 20.22 -2.13 -32.81
N GLY A 116 19.33 -2.75 -32.04
CA GLY A 116 18.21 -3.50 -32.59
C GLY A 116 16.89 -2.79 -32.33
N ALA A 117 16.09 -2.50 -33.36
CA ALA A 117 14.76 -1.88 -33.25
C ALA A 117 13.68 -2.78 -32.60
N ASP A 118 14.11 -3.88 -31.97
CA ASP A 118 13.29 -4.95 -31.39
C ASP A 118 13.67 -5.20 -29.91
N SER A 119 14.04 -4.14 -29.18
CA SER A 119 14.24 -4.24 -27.73
C SER A 119 12.90 -4.56 -27.05
N ASN A 120 12.91 -5.36 -25.98
CA ASN A 120 11.66 -5.71 -25.29
C ASN A 120 10.98 -4.45 -24.71
N GLY A 121 11.75 -3.40 -24.41
CA GLY A 121 11.18 -2.13 -23.96
C GLY A 121 10.47 -1.33 -25.06
N ASP A 122 10.92 -1.36 -26.32
CA ASP A 122 10.19 -0.72 -27.42
C ASP A 122 8.85 -1.38 -27.66
N LEU A 123 8.81 -2.71 -27.60
CA LEU A 123 7.58 -3.48 -27.70
C LEU A 123 6.61 -3.12 -26.56
N VAL A 124 7.10 -3.03 -25.33
CA VAL A 124 6.28 -2.65 -24.17
C VAL A 124 5.80 -1.21 -24.27
N ARG A 125 6.64 -0.26 -24.70
CA ARG A 125 6.24 1.14 -24.94
C ARG A 125 5.13 1.24 -25.98
N SER A 126 5.28 0.52 -27.09
CA SER A 126 4.29 0.46 -28.16
C SER A 126 2.98 -0.14 -27.65
N ALA A 127 3.04 -1.31 -26.99
CA ALA A 127 1.87 -2.00 -26.44
C ALA A 127 1.09 -1.14 -25.43
N VAL A 128 1.79 -0.42 -24.53
CA VAL A 128 1.18 0.49 -23.56
C VAL A 128 0.43 1.63 -24.26
N ARG A 129 1.02 2.23 -25.30
CA ARG A 129 0.38 3.33 -26.06
C ARG A 129 -0.85 2.83 -26.80
N THR A 130 -0.73 1.71 -27.53
CA THR A 130 -1.84 1.08 -28.25
C THR A 130 -3.01 0.74 -27.34
N GLU A 131 -2.73 0.12 -26.19
CA GLU A 131 -3.78 -0.23 -25.23
C GLU A 131 -4.43 1.02 -24.62
N LEU A 132 -3.65 2.07 -24.31
CA LEU A 132 -4.21 3.31 -23.78
C LEU A 132 -5.13 4.02 -24.78
N ASP A 133 -4.72 4.09 -26.05
CA ASP A 133 -5.53 4.69 -27.12
C ASP A 133 -6.83 3.91 -27.34
N ARG A 134 -6.77 2.57 -27.28
CA ARG A 134 -7.94 1.70 -27.35
C ARG A 134 -8.93 1.99 -26.21
N VAL A 135 -8.45 1.99 -24.96
CA VAL A 135 -9.28 2.20 -23.77
C VAL A 135 -9.86 3.62 -23.72
N GLU A 136 -9.11 4.63 -24.19
CA GLU A 136 -9.65 5.99 -24.36
C GLU A 136 -10.75 6.04 -25.42
N GLY A 137 -10.53 5.42 -26.59
CA GLY A 137 -11.50 5.37 -27.68
C GLY A 137 -12.81 4.66 -27.31
N GLU A 138 -12.72 3.64 -26.45
CA GLU A 138 -13.88 2.93 -25.89
C GLU A 138 -14.51 3.63 -24.68
N GLY A 139 -13.93 4.74 -24.21
CA GLY A 139 -14.39 5.46 -23.04
C GLY A 139 -14.18 4.71 -21.71
N GLY A 140 -13.36 3.66 -21.69
CA GLY A 140 -13.08 2.83 -20.52
C GLY A 140 -12.26 3.52 -19.43
N ARG A 141 -11.68 4.70 -19.70
CA ARG A 141 -10.96 5.50 -18.71
C ARG A 141 -11.91 6.30 -17.80
N PRO A 142 -11.66 6.33 -16.47
CA PRO A 142 -12.43 7.17 -15.56
C PRO A 142 -12.41 8.65 -15.97
N LEU A 143 -13.57 9.31 -15.91
CA LEU A 143 -13.76 10.69 -16.38
C LEU A 143 -12.70 11.67 -15.86
N LYS A 144 -12.38 11.60 -14.56
CA LYS A 144 -11.39 12.48 -13.90
C LYS A 144 -9.95 12.34 -14.41
N PHE A 145 -9.65 11.29 -15.18
CA PHE A 145 -8.31 11.03 -15.70
C PHE A 145 -8.22 11.11 -17.23
N ARG A 146 -9.35 11.24 -17.94
CA ARG A 146 -9.37 11.40 -19.39
C ARG A 146 -8.51 12.60 -19.80
N GLY A 147 -7.74 12.42 -20.86
CA GLY A 147 -6.78 13.42 -21.33
C GLY A 147 -5.43 13.45 -20.59
N SER A 148 -5.29 12.80 -19.42
CA SER A 148 -3.96 12.64 -18.82
C SER A 148 -3.08 11.75 -19.68
N LYS A 149 -1.82 12.17 -19.87
CA LYS A 149 -0.87 11.55 -20.79
C LYS A 149 0.26 10.85 -20.05
N LEU A 150 0.80 9.81 -20.68
CA LEU A 150 2.06 9.19 -20.30
C LEU A 150 3.23 10.17 -20.44
N LYS A 151 4.34 9.90 -19.75
CA LYS A 151 5.61 10.55 -20.04
C LYS A 151 6.04 10.21 -21.47
N GLU A 152 6.64 11.16 -22.19
CA GLU A 152 6.99 10.95 -23.61
C GLU A 152 8.19 10.02 -23.79
N ASP A 153 9.22 10.22 -22.96
CA ASP A 153 10.43 9.39 -22.91
C ASP A 153 10.40 8.50 -21.66
N ILE A 154 9.67 7.39 -21.75
CA ILE A 154 9.64 6.36 -20.70
C ILE A 154 10.86 5.46 -20.92
N ARG A 155 11.86 5.60 -20.06
CA ARG A 155 13.05 4.73 -20.03
C ARG A 155 13.02 3.71 -18.90
N GLU A 156 12.27 4.02 -17.86
CA GLU A 156 12.17 3.21 -16.65
C GLU A 156 10.70 3.05 -16.28
N VAL A 157 10.38 1.86 -15.80
CA VAL A 157 9.06 1.49 -15.29
C VAL A 157 9.23 0.70 -14.00
N MET A 158 8.13 0.53 -13.27
CA MET A 158 8.11 -0.35 -12.11
C MET A 158 7.31 -1.60 -12.43
N LEU A 159 7.84 -2.76 -12.08
CA LEU A 159 7.07 -3.99 -11.97
C LEU A 159 6.61 -4.11 -10.52
N ILE A 160 5.32 -4.32 -10.30
CA ILE A 160 4.74 -4.48 -8.96
C ILE A 160 3.98 -5.80 -8.89
N ARG A 161 3.98 -6.46 -7.74
CA ARG A 161 3.19 -7.70 -7.58
C ARG A 161 1.71 -7.44 -7.76
N ASP A 162 1.06 -8.31 -8.52
CA ASP A 162 -0.38 -8.33 -8.68
C ASP A 162 -1.07 -8.88 -7.42
N MET A 163 -1.77 -7.98 -6.72
CA MET A 163 -2.56 -8.32 -5.54
C MET A 163 -4.03 -8.63 -5.85
N ARG A 164 -4.45 -8.57 -7.12
CA ARG A 164 -5.81 -8.98 -7.52
C ARG A 164 -6.04 -10.47 -7.23
N PRO A 165 -7.29 -10.92 -7.09
CA PRO A 165 -7.61 -12.34 -7.00
C PRO A 165 -6.99 -13.12 -8.16
N ARG A 166 -6.34 -14.25 -7.86
CA ARG A 166 -5.72 -15.13 -8.86
C ARG A 166 -6.76 -16.01 -9.55
N ASP A 167 -7.84 -16.33 -8.84
CA ASP A 167 -8.98 -17.10 -9.29
C ASP A 167 -10.27 -16.57 -8.66
N ASP A 168 -11.41 -17.16 -9.03
CA ASP A 168 -12.75 -16.75 -8.56
C ASP A 168 -12.99 -17.06 -7.07
N ALA A 169 -12.19 -17.94 -6.47
CA ALA A 169 -12.29 -18.29 -5.05
C ALA A 169 -11.63 -17.23 -4.19
N GLU A 170 -10.50 -16.67 -4.62
CA GLU A 170 -9.83 -15.60 -3.89
C GLU A 170 -10.67 -14.31 -3.87
N LYS A 171 -10.67 -13.62 -2.73
CA LYS A 171 -11.28 -12.28 -2.59
C LYS A 171 -10.23 -11.29 -2.15
N LEU A 172 -10.34 -10.06 -2.66
CA LEU A 172 -9.45 -8.96 -2.28
C LEU A 172 -10.24 -7.92 -1.49
N ILE A 173 -9.71 -7.57 -0.32
CA ILE A 173 -10.10 -6.38 0.42
C ILE A 173 -8.98 -5.35 0.25
N GLU A 174 -9.33 -4.19 -0.31
CA GLU A 174 -8.42 -3.05 -0.43
C GLU A 174 -8.91 -1.92 0.49
N PHE A 175 -8.05 -1.45 1.39
CA PHE A 175 -8.37 -0.31 2.24
C PHE A 175 -7.15 0.52 2.59
N LYS A 176 -7.36 1.79 2.95
CA LYS A 176 -6.29 2.64 3.48
C LYS A 176 -6.33 2.60 5.02
N PRO A 177 -5.29 2.12 5.72
CA PRO A 177 -5.28 2.08 7.19
C PRO A 177 -5.33 3.45 7.85
N LYS A 178 -4.87 4.50 7.14
CA LYS A 178 -4.83 5.89 7.62
C LYS A 178 -4.01 6.03 8.91
N TRP A 179 -4.44 6.91 9.81
CA TRP A 179 -3.72 7.28 11.03
C TRP A 179 -4.03 6.26 12.12
N LEU A 180 -3.16 5.26 12.28
CA LEU A 180 -3.35 4.17 13.24
C LEU A 180 -3.09 4.57 14.70
N ALA A 181 -2.71 5.83 14.93
CA ALA A 181 -2.67 6.48 16.22
C ALA A 181 -3.33 7.86 16.11
N GLN A 182 -3.74 8.42 17.25
CA GLN A 182 -4.27 9.79 17.27
C GLN A 182 -3.20 10.79 16.79
N SER A 183 -3.62 11.86 16.12
CA SER A 183 -2.72 12.95 15.74
C SER A 183 -2.04 13.54 16.97
N PRO A 184 -0.71 13.74 16.98
CA PRO A 184 -0.03 14.40 18.10
C PRO A 184 -0.56 15.81 18.38
N THR A 185 -1.09 16.49 17.35
CA THR A 185 -1.67 17.84 17.45
C THR A 185 -3.18 17.83 17.68
N ALA A 186 -3.81 16.67 17.88
CA ALA A 186 -5.22 16.62 18.25
C ALA A 186 -5.44 17.31 19.61
N PRO A 187 -6.50 18.12 19.78
CA PRO A 187 -6.79 18.77 21.05
C PRO A 187 -6.98 17.77 22.20
N ALA A 188 -6.63 18.18 23.42
CA ALA A 188 -6.92 17.40 24.61
C ALA A 188 -8.43 17.14 24.73
N GLY A 189 -8.81 15.88 24.99
CA GLY A 189 -10.21 15.47 25.04
C GLY A 189 -10.88 15.29 23.67
N ALA A 190 -10.10 15.21 22.57
CA ALA A 190 -10.62 14.88 21.25
C ALA A 190 -11.51 13.63 21.30
N ARG A 191 -12.74 13.77 20.81
CA ARG A 191 -13.75 12.71 20.71
C ARG A 191 -13.68 11.95 19.39
N ARG A 192 -12.94 12.45 18.41
CA ARG A 192 -12.70 11.76 17.14
C ARG A 192 -11.21 11.60 16.89
N CYS A 193 -10.83 10.49 16.24
CA CYS A 193 -9.50 10.38 15.64
C CYS A 193 -9.41 11.29 14.42
N ARG A 194 -8.18 11.64 13.99
CA ARG A 194 -7.96 12.51 12.83
C ARG A 194 -8.71 12.07 11.56
N ASN A 195 -8.73 10.77 11.27
CA ASN A 195 -9.43 10.28 10.07
C ASN A 195 -10.95 10.51 10.17
N CYS A 196 -11.56 10.21 11.31
CA CYS A 196 -12.99 10.42 11.53
C CYS A 196 -13.35 11.91 11.52
N ALA A 197 -12.51 12.78 12.12
CA ALA A 197 -12.68 14.24 12.02
C ALA A 197 -12.62 14.73 10.57
N ARG A 198 -11.67 14.22 9.78
CA ARG A 198 -11.49 14.58 8.37
C ARG A 198 -12.64 14.11 7.48
N GLU A 199 -13.11 12.87 7.66
CA GLU A 199 -14.24 12.38 6.87
C GLU A 199 -15.54 13.10 7.27
N ALA A 200 -15.73 13.46 8.55
CA ALA A 200 -16.85 14.31 8.97
C ALA A 200 -16.83 15.67 8.25
N LEU A 201 -15.68 16.34 8.20
CA LEU A 201 -15.47 17.58 7.45
C LEU A 201 -15.79 17.39 5.96
N ARG A 202 -15.29 16.32 5.36
CA ARG A 202 -15.51 16.02 3.96
C ARG A 202 -16.98 15.75 3.63
N SER A 203 -17.69 14.98 4.46
CA SER A 203 -19.11 14.71 4.29
C SER A 203 -19.93 15.99 4.32
N ARG A 204 -19.61 16.91 5.24
CA ARG A 204 -20.26 18.24 5.25
C ARG A 204 -19.95 19.05 4.00
N LYS A 205 -18.70 19.08 3.53
CA LYS A 205 -18.30 19.84 2.32
C LYS A 205 -18.97 19.34 1.04
N LYS A 206 -19.27 18.04 0.97
CA LYS A 206 -19.89 17.43 -0.21
C LYS A 206 -21.42 17.36 -0.16
N ASP A 207 -22.02 17.72 0.97
CA ASP A 207 -23.43 17.44 1.28
C ASP A 207 -23.80 15.96 1.01
N GLU A 208 -22.81 15.08 1.22
CA GLU A 208 -22.89 13.67 0.88
C GLU A 208 -22.49 12.86 2.11
N PHE A 209 -23.42 12.05 2.62
CA PHE A 209 -23.11 11.09 3.67
C PHE A 209 -22.22 10.00 3.09
N VAL A 210 -20.93 9.99 3.46
CA VAL A 210 -19.96 9.03 2.94
C VAL A 210 -20.02 7.78 3.82
N GLY A 211 -21.07 6.97 3.66
CA GLY A 211 -21.20 5.62 4.24
C GLY A 211 -20.72 5.46 5.70
N SER A 212 -20.20 4.27 6.04
CA SER A 212 -19.48 4.08 7.28
C SER A 212 -18.01 4.49 7.12
N ILE A 213 -17.52 5.27 8.08
CA ILE A 213 -16.11 5.70 8.10
C ILE A 213 -15.31 4.63 8.83
N LEU A 214 -14.42 3.93 8.12
CA LEU A 214 -13.44 3.03 8.75
C LEU A 214 -12.59 3.82 9.74
N CYS A 215 -12.80 3.58 11.04
CA CYS A 215 -12.03 4.21 12.11
C CYS A 215 -10.68 3.49 12.27
N PRO A 216 -9.54 4.17 11.99
CA PRO A 216 -8.23 3.53 12.06
C PRO A 216 -7.87 2.97 13.43
N LEU A 217 -8.33 3.61 14.51
CA LEU A 217 -8.02 3.17 15.86
C LEU A 217 -8.69 1.83 16.19
N ARG A 218 -9.86 1.54 15.60
CA ARG A 218 -10.54 0.25 15.78
C ARG A 218 -9.78 -0.91 15.16
N LEU A 219 -8.95 -0.67 14.12
CA LEU A 219 -8.09 -1.70 13.53
C LEU A 219 -7.06 -2.27 14.52
N LEU A 220 -6.76 -1.54 15.59
CA LEU A 220 -5.80 -1.94 16.62
C LEU A 220 -6.44 -2.25 17.97
N ASP A 221 -7.75 -2.03 18.12
CA ASP A 221 -8.52 -2.33 19.32
C ASP A 221 -8.97 -3.80 19.37
N ARG A 222 -7.98 -4.70 19.34
CA ARG A 222 -8.17 -6.15 19.16
C ARG A 222 -8.92 -6.83 20.31
N GLY A 223 -8.92 -6.23 21.50
CA GLY A 223 -9.61 -6.78 22.67
C GLY A 223 -11.11 -6.53 22.66
N SER A 224 -11.61 -5.67 21.77
CA SER A 224 -13.02 -5.26 21.73
C SER A 224 -13.80 -6.03 20.65
N PRO A 225 -14.77 -6.89 21.03
CA PRO A 225 -15.65 -7.56 20.08
C PRO A 225 -16.44 -6.57 19.22
N GLU A 226 -16.77 -5.39 19.78
CA GLU A 226 -17.47 -4.34 19.05
C GLU A 226 -16.59 -3.72 17.97
N SER A 227 -15.34 -3.38 18.29
CA SER A 227 -14.39 -2.85 17.29
C SER A 227 -14.13 -3.86 16.18
N LEU A 228 -13.96 -5.13 16.52
CA LEU A 228 -13.79 -6.19 15.53
C LEU A 228 -14.99 -6.30 14.60
N ARG A 229 -16.21 -6.28 15.14
CA ARG A 229 -17.45 -6.32 14.35
C ARG A 229 -17.54 -5.13 13.40
N ILE A 230 -17.38 -3.90 13.90
CA ILE A 230 -17.47 -2.68 13.09
C ILE A 230 -16.42 -2.68 11.97
N VAL A 231 -15.18 -3.04 12.26
CA VAL A 231 -14.12 -3.10 11.25
C VAL A 231 -14.43 -4.16 10.19
N CYS A 232 -14.94 -5.33 10.58
CA CYS A 232 -15.34 -6.35 9.60
C CYS A 232 -16.47 -5.83 8.69
N ASP A 233 -17.48 -5.18 9.27
CA ASP A 233 -18.59 -4.60 8.52
C ASP A 233 -18.08 -3.55 7.51
N ASP A 234 -17.18 -2.65 7.95
CA ASP A 234 -16.60 -1.60 7.10
C ASP A 234 -15.74 -2.18 5.96
N LEU A 235 -14.89 -3.16 6.26
CA LEU A 235 -13.97 -3.76 5.28
C LEU A 235 -14.71 -4.62 4.25
N THR A 236 -15.72 -5.39 4.69
CA THR A 236 -16.48 -6.27 3.79
C THR A 236 -17.46 -5.48 2.91
N ALA A 237 -18.02 -4.37 3.42
CA ALA A 237 -18.80 -3.44 2.61
C ALA A 237 -17.95 -2.82 1.48
N ALA A 238 -16.71 -2.41 1.78
CA ALA A 238 -15.79 -1.84 0.80
C ALA A 238 -15.35 -2.84 -0.28
N ALA A 239 -15.29 -4.13 0.05
CA ALA A 239 -14.91 -5.20 -0.88
C ALA A 239 -16.00 -5.55 -1.90
N GLY A 240 -17.18 -4.92 -1.85
CA GLY A 240 -18.31 -5.21 -2.73
C GLY A 240 -18.87 -6.59 -2.40
N ALA A 241 -19.56 -6.69 -1.27
CA ALA A 241 -20.05 -7.92 -0.67
C ALA A 241 -20.57 -8.95 -1.69
N ASP A 242 -19.72 -9.92 -2.04
CA ASP A 242 -20.20 -11.24 -2.45
C ASP A 242 -20.81 -11.85 -1.19
N ALA A 243 -22.12 -11.66 -1.04
CA ALA A 243 -22.84 -11.90 0.21
C ALA A 243 -22.62 -13.30 0.79
N GLY A 244 -22.19 -14.27 -0.02
CA GLY A 244 -21.83 -15.62 0.44
C GLY A 244 -20.46 -15.74 1.12
N VAL A 245 -19.43 -15.00 0.69
CA VAL A 245 -18.05 -15.18 1.18
C VAL A 245 -17.77 -14.43 2.48
N PHE A 246 -18.52 -13.36 2.73
CA PHE A 246 -18.45 -12.57 3.96
C PHE A 246 -19.72 -12.70 4.81
N ALA A 247 -20.57 -13.70 4.54
CA ALA A 247 -21.70 -14.03 5.40
C ALA A 247 -21.22 -14.36 6.81
N GLU A 248 -22.09 -14.14 7.81
CA GLU A 248 -21.81 -14.60 9.18
C GLU A 248 -21.56 -16.13 9.19
N GLY A 249 -20.47 -16.56 9.84
CA GLY A 249 -20.03 -17.97 9.85
C GLY A 249 -19.35 -18.46 8.56
N SER A 250 -19.11 -17.59 7.58
CA SER A 250 -18.32 -17.94 6.39
C SER A 250 -16.82 -18.02 6.72
N ARG A 251 -16.11 -18.92 6.04
CA ARG A 251 -14.65 -19.04 6.18
C ARG A 251 -13.90 -17.75 5.82
N GLY A 252 -14.42 -16.96 4.88
CA GLY A 252 -13.81 -15.69 4.47
C GLY A 252 -13.85 -14.67 5.61
N LEU A 253 -15.01 -14.53 6.25
CA LEU A 253 -15.16 -13.66 7.43
C LEU A 253 -14.35 -14.16 8.63
N GLU A 254 -14.32 -15.47 8.88
CA GLU A 254 -13.49 -16.07 9.94
C GLU A 254 -12.00 -15.80 9.71
N SER A 255 -11.51 -15.99 8.48
CA SER A 255 -10.12 -15.72 8.12
C SER A 255 -9.76 -14.24 8.27
N LEU A 256 -10.67 -13.34 7.89
CA LEU A 256 -10.50 -11.90 8.11
C LEU A 256 -10.44 -11.56 9.60
N ARG A 257 -11.34 -12.11 10.42
CA ARG A 257 -11.36 -11.91 11.88
C ARG A 257 -10.07 -12.43 12.52
N GLU A 258 -9.64 -13.63 12.17
CA GLU A 258 -8.38 -14.21 12.64
C GLU A 258 -7.20 -13.31 12.27
N TRP A 259 -7.13 -12.87 11.02
CA TRP A 259 -6.08 -11.96 10.58
C TRP A 259 -6.11 -10.62 11.33
N LEU A 260 -7.26 -9.99 11.52
CA LEU A 260 -7.38 -8.73 12.27
C LEU A 260 -6.88 -8.86 13.71
N LEU A 261 -7.12 -10.00 14.35
CA LEU A 261 -6.67 -10.29 15.72
C LEU A 261 -5.17 -10.61 15.81
N THR A 262 -4.62 -11.29 14.81
CA THR A 262 -3.27 -11.90 14.91
C THR A 262 -2.20 -11.21 14.09
N ASN A 263 -2.55 -10.39 13.09
CA ASN A 263 -1.55 -9.80 12.19
C ASN A 263 -0.51 -8.95 12.94
N GLU A 264 0.71 -8.88 12.41
CA GLU A 264 1.75 -7.98 12.92
C GLU A 264 1.93 -6.74 12.02
N LEU A 265 1.28 -6.74 10.85
CA LEU A 265 1.43 -5.71 9.83
C LEU A 265 0.92 -4.34 10.30
N LEU A 266 -0.31 -4.27 10.81
CA LEU A 266 -0.91 -3.00 11.22
C LEU A 266 -0.23 -2.40 12.47
N PRO A 267 0.12 -3.18 13.51
CA PRO A 267 0.94 -2.68 14.62
C PRO A 267 2.29 -2.13 14.17
N ARG A 268 3.00 -2.85 13.29
CA ARG A 268 4.28 -2.38 12.72
C ARG A 268 4.10 -1.09 11.93
N LEU A 269 3.03 -0.97 11.14
CA LEU A 269 2.71 0.25 10.42
C LEU A 269 2.45 1.41 11.38
N ARG A 270 1.68 1.22 12.46
CA ARG A 270 1.48 2.24 13.50
C ARG A 270 2.82 2.69 14.10
N ASP A 271 3.66 1.73 14.49
CA ASP A 271 4.92 2.04 15.16
C ASP A 271 5.85 2.83 14.22
N ALA A 272 5.88 2.46 12.94
CA ALA A 272 6.59 3.22 11.91
C ALA A 272 5.98 4.63 11.70
N GLN A 273 4.64 4.78 11.72
CA GLN A 273 3.99 6.09 11.65
C GLN A 273 4.37 7.00 12.83
N LEU A 274 4.41 6.46 14.05
CA LEU A 274 4.76 7.21 15.27
C LEU A 274 6.24 7.56 15.33
N ALA A 275 7.12 6.63 14.96
CA ALA A 275 8.56 6.84 14.97
C ALA A 275 9.02 7.93 13.99
N ASN A 276 8.23 8.21 12.94
CA ASN A 276 8.52 9.22 11.93
C ASN A 276 7.76 10.55 12.16
N ASP A 277 6.84 10.62 13.13
CA ASP A 277 6.11 11.84 13.46
C ASP A 277 5.68 11.83 14.93
N THR A 278 6.53 12.40 15.77
CA THR A 278 6.35 12.45 17.24
C THR A 278 5.64 13.72 17.71
N VAL A 279 5.75 14.82 16.96
CA VAL A 279 5.25 16.16 17.35
C VAL A 279 4.04 16.63 16.55
N GLY A 280 3.75 16.00 15.42
CA GLY A 280 2.65 16.34 14.54
C GLY A 280 3.00 17.39 13.50
N VAL A 281 2.01 17.75 12.68
CA VAL A 281 2.25 18.48 11.43
C VAL A 281 2.34 20.01 11.58
N LEU A 282 1.88 20.57 12.71
CA LEU A 282 1.85 22.02 12.90
C LEU A 282 3.25 22.61 12.98
N GLU A 283 4.13 21.99 13.77
CA GLU A 283 5.53 22.39 13.94
C GLU A 283 6.46 21.17 13.92
N PRO A 284 6.69 20.55 12.74
CA PRO A 284 7.52 19.35 12.66
C PRO A 284 8.99 19.70 12.86
N GLU A 285 9.64 18.96 13.77
CA GLU A 285 11.10 19.04 13.97
C GLU A 285 11.87 18.38 12.82
N ASP A 286 11.36 17.26 12.30
CA ASP A 286 11.87 16.54 11.13
C ASP A 286 10.82 16.50 10.03
N THR A 287 10.94 17.39 9.05
CA THR A 287 10.01 17.47 7.91
C THR A 287 10.12 16.26 6.99
N PHE A 288 11.29 15.64 6.88
CA PHE A 288 11.49 14.44 6.07
C PHE A 288 10.86 13.21 6.74
N GLY A 289 11.07 13.07 8.06
CA GLY A 289 10.35 12.13 8.92
C GLY A 289 8.85 12.28 8.75
N LEU A 290 8.32 13.50 8.89
CA LEU A 290 6.90 13.77 8.67
C LEU A 290 6.44 13.35 7.27
N GLY A 291 7.20 13.67 6.21
CA GLY A 291 6.91 13.23 4.84
C GLY A 291 6.76 11.72 4.74
N ARG A 292 7.65 10.98 5.41
CA ARG A 292 7.58 9.50 5.53
C ARG A 292 6.37 9.04 6.31
N ALA A 293 6.05 9.64 7.46
CA ALA A 293 4.85 9.32 8.22
C ALA A 293 3.59 9.54 7.37
N MET A 294 3.55 10.63 6.59
CA MET A 294 2.44 10.94 5.68
C MET A 294 2.33 9.95 4.51
N THR A 295 3.44 9.40 4.01
CA THR A 295 3.43 8.24 3.10
C THR A 295 2.80 7.03 3.77
N LEU A 296 3.27 6.67 4.98
CA LEU A 296 2.77 5.51 5.73
C LEU A 296 1.27 5.64 6.09
N ARG A 297 0.75 6.86 6.27
CA ARG A 297 -0.68 7.13 6.52
C ARG A 297 -1.55 7.16 5.26
N ASP A 298 -0.95 7.23 4.07
CA ASP A 298 -1.69 7.23 2.80
C ASP A 298 -1.42 6.00 1.93
N CYS A 299 -0.71 5.02 2.45
CA CYS A 299 -0.54 3.71 1.85
C CYS A 299 -1.86 2.94 1.75
N THR A 300 -1.83 1.89 0.95
CA THR A 300 -2.96 0.98 0.72
C THR A 300 -2.61 -0.39 1.27
N CYS A 301 -3.51 -1.00 2.05
CA CYS A 301 -3.42 -2.36 2.53
C CYS A 301 -4.28 -3.27 1.65
N TYR A 302 -3.64 -4.25 1.04
CA TYR A 302 -4.28 -5.29 0.25
C TYR A 302 -4.34 -6.56 1.09
N VAL A 303 -5.53 -7.11 1.31
CA VAL A 303 -5.75 -8.37 2.01
C VAL A 303 -6.43 -9.33 1.06
N ARG A 304 -5.67 -10.28 0.53
CA ARG A 304 -6.16 -11.34 -0.34
C ARG A 304 -6.46 -12.58 0.49
N LEU A 305 -7.71 -13.00 0.44
CA LEU A 305 -8.26 -14.12 1.19
C LEU A 305 -8.47 -15.30 0.25
N THR A 306 -8.01 -16.49 0.64
CA THR A 306 -8.24 -17.76 -0.06
C THR A 306 -9.18 -18.62 0.79
N PRO A 307 -10.49 -18.64 0.49
CA PRO A 307 -11.46 -19.42 1.25
C PRO A 307 -11.11 -20.91 1.20
N GLY A 308 -10.96 -21.55 2.36
CA GLY A 308 -10.73 -23.01 2.44
C GLY A 308 -9.30 -23.45 2.72
N GLY A 309 -8.31 -22.57 2.70
CA GLY A 309 -6.96 -22.87 3.20
C GLY A 309 -7.01 -23.16 4.71
N GLY A 310 -6.65 -24.37 5.14
CA GLY A 310 -6.62 -24.71 6.57
C GLY A 310 -5.51 -23.96 7.32
N GLY A 311 -5.81 -23.48 8.53
CA GLY A 311 -4.86 -22.97 9.53
C GLY A 311 -4.03 -21.76 9.09
N GLY A 312 -4.56 -20.54 9.22
CA GLY A 312 -3.82 -19.27 9.06
C GLY A 312 -3.21 -18.96 7.68
N GLY A 313 -3.05 -19.97 6.80
CA GLY A 313 -2.38 -19.86 5.50
C GLY A 313 -3.26 -19.31 4.37
N GLY A 314 -4.50 -18.92 4.66
CA GLY A 314 -5.45 -18.39 3.68
C GLY A 314 -5.45 -16.87 3.53
N VAL A 315 -4.54 -16.13 4.18
CA VAL A 315 -4.51 -14.66 4.12
C VAL A 315 -3.14 -14.14 3.71
N GLU A 316 -3.09 -13.42 2.59
CA GLU A 316 -1.92 -12.64 2.16
C GLU A 316 -2.23 -11.15 2.32
N ALA A 317 -1.53 -10.47 3.21
CA ALA A 317 -1.70 -9.04 3.47
C ALA A 317 -0.42 -8.26 3.17
N ARG A 318 -0.53 -7.18 2.36
CA ARG A 318 0.62 -6.37 1.92
C ARG A 318 0.28 -4.89 1.83
N LEU A 319 1.27 -4.04 2.11
CA LEU A 319 1.20 -2.59 1.93
C LEU A 319 1.75 -2.18 0.56
N GLY A 320 0.98 -1.39 -0.19
CA GLY A 320 1.38 -0.73 -1.43
C GLY A 320 1.15 0.79 -1.37
N ASP A 321 1.35 1.48 -2.49
CA ASP A 321 1.25 2.95 -2.61
C ASP A 321 2.17 3.72 -1.64
N LEU A 322 3.42 3.27 -1.55
CA LEU A 322 4.43 3.78 -0.61
C LEU A 322 5.46 4.72 -1.26
N ASP A 323 5.08 5.45 -2.31
CA ASP A 323 5.92 6.53 -2.83
C ASP A 323 6.07 7.63 -1.77
N LEU A 324 7.30 8.10 -1.55
CA LEU A 324 7.56 9.15 -0.56
C LEU A 324 6.77 10.43 -0.93
N LYS A 325 6.02 10.97 0.02
CA LYS A 325 5.30 12.23 -0.17
C LYS A 325 6.32 13.36 -0.09
N ASP A 326 6.30 14.20 -1.11
CA ASP A 326 7.10 15.42 -1.14
C ASP A 326 6.63 16.41 -0.06
N GLN A 327 7.39 16.49 1.03
CA GLN A 327 7.12 17.37 2.15
C GLN A 327 7.26 18.85 1.79
N GLU A 328 8.13 19.21 0.83
CA GLU A 328 8.40 20.61 0.49
C GLU A 328 7.16 21.26 -0.12
N THR A 329 6.43 20.51 -0.96
CA THR A 329 5.21 21.02 -1.61
C THR A 329 3.92 20.72 -0.84
N LYS A 330 3.95 19.79 0.14
CA LYS A 330 2.74 19.35 0.85
C LYS A 330 2.61 19.82 2.29
N LEU A 331 3.69 20.30 2.91
CA LEU A 331 3.67 20.67 4.33
C LEU A 331 2.59 21.71 4.64
N GLU A 332 2.52 22.80 3.87
CA GLU A 332 1.51 23.85 4.10
C GLU A 332 0.08 23.30 3.96
N TYR A 333 -0.17 22.46 2.96
CA TYR A 333 -1.47 21.79 2.81
C TYR A 333 -1.81 20.92 4.03
N TRP A 334 -0.84 20.18 4.58
CA TRP A 334 -1.07 19.35 5.76
C TRP A 334 -1.32 20.19 7.02
N LYS A 335 -0.59 21.29 7.20
CA LYS A 335 -0.80 22.25 8.31
C LYS A 335 -2.19 22.85 8.25
N ASN A 336 -2.59 23.37 7.08
CA ASN A 336 -3.89 23.99 6.88
C ASN A 336 -5.03 23.00 7.13
N MET A 337 -4.88 21.75 6.69
CA MET A 337 -5.85 20.70 6.99
C MET A 337 -5.94 20.43 8.50
N GLU A 338 -4.82 20.34 9.20
CA GLU A 338 -4.83 20.09 10.65
C GLU A 338 -5.48 21.24 11.43
N LEU A 339 -5.13 22.49 11.10
CA LEU A 339 -5.76 23.68 11.68
C LEU A 339 -7.27 23.70 11.40
N GLU A 340 -7.69 23.39 10.16
CA GLU A 340 -9.12 23.32 9.82
C GLU A 340 -9.87 22.28 10.68
N LEU A 341 -9.25 21.14 10.99
CA LEU A 341 -9.85 20.11 11.86
C LEU A 341 -9.95 20.58 13.32
N ILE A 342 -8.95 21.31 13.81
CA ILE A 342 -8.89 21.85 15.17
C ILE A 342 -9.90 22.99 15.32
N ASP A 343 -9.74 24.05 14.53
CA ASP A 343 -10.50 25.29 14.64
C ASP A 343 -11.97 25.08 14.27
N GLY A 344 -12.24 24.16 13.34
CA GLY A 344 -13.60 23.77 12.97
C GLY A 344 -14.32 22.89 13.98
N GLY A 345 -13.67 22.51 15.10
CA GLY A 345 -14.27 21.69 16.16
C GLY A 345 -14.49 20.23 15.78
N TRP A 346 -13.90 19.75 14.69
CA TRP A 346 -14.14 18.42 14.11
C TRP A 346 -13.65 17.28 14.99
N TYR A 347 -12.53 17.50 15.69
CA TYR A 347 -12.01 16.58 16.70
C TYR A 347 -12.97 16.42 17.89
N MET A 348 -13.71 17.47 18.25
CA MET A 348 -14.61 17.48 19.41
C MET A 348 -16.03 17.03 19.05
N GLY A 349 -16.37 16.97 17.76
CA GLY A 349 -17.74 16.77 17.30
C GLY A 349 -18.64 17.98 17.58
N ALA A 350 -18.04 19.17 17.59
CA ALA A 350 -18.71 20.43 17.91
C ALA A 350 -19.22 21.18 16.67
N GLU A 351 -18.98 20.65 15.46
CA GLU A 351 -19.52 21.24 14.24
C GLU A 351 -21.06 21.24 14.24
N VAL A 352 -21.67 22.23 13.57
CA VAL A 352 -23.12 22.33 13.43
C VAL A 352 -23.52 22.34 11.95
N PRO A 353 -24.43 21.44 11.50
CA PRO A 353 -24.95 20.28 12.25
C PRO A 353 -23.85 19.23 12.50
N ARG A 354 -23.96 18.50 13.63
CA ARG A 354 -22.99 17.45 13.99
C ARG A 354 -23.09 16.27 13.02
N VAL A 355 -21.94 15.83 12.50
CA VAL A 355 -21.85 14.64 11.64
C VAL A 355 -21.59 13.41 12.52
N LYS A 356 -22.45 12.39 12.48
CA LYS A 356 -22.21 11.17 13.25
C LYS A 356 -21.05 10.37 12.66
N THR A 357 -20.20 9.79 13.51
CA THR A 357 -19.16 8.85 13.11
C THR A 357 -19.21 7.60 13.99
N ASN A 358 -18.54 6.52 13.58
CA ASN A 358 -18.35 5.33 14.40
C ASN A 358 -16.98 5.33 15.09
N CYS A 359 -16.45 6.51 15.39
CA CYS A 359 -15.09 6.64 15.91
C CYS A 359 -14.95 5.96 17.28
N LEU A 360 -13.83 5.27 17.50
CA LEU A 360 -13.53 4.62 18.79
C LEU A 360 -13.56 5.60 19.97
N LEU A 361 -13.13 6.84 19.75
CA LEU A 361 -13.06 7.89 20.78
C LEU A 361 -14.41 8.57 21.09
N GLU A 362 -15.48 8.25 20.35
CA GLU A 362 -16.84 8.76 20.65
C GLU A 362 -17.62 7.82 21.60
N ALA A 363 -17.06 6.64 21.89
CA ALA A 363 -17.67 5.60 22.73
C ALA A 363 -17.71 5.97 24.21
#